data_AF-A0A5J4P4B5-F1
#
_entry.id   AF-A0A5J4P4B5-F1
#
_cell.length_a   1.000
_cell.length_b   1.000
_cell.length_c   1.000
_cell.angle_alpha   90.00
_cell.angle_beta   90.00
_cell.angle_gamma   90.00
#
_symmetry.space_group_name_H-M   'P 1'
#
loop_
_entity.id
_entity.type
_entity.pdbx_description
1 polymer ?
#
loop_
_entity_poly.entity_id
_entity_poly.type
_entity_poly.pdbx_seq_one_letter_code
_entity_poly.pdbx_strand_id
1 'polypeptide(L)'
;LNQEGYAPIKADLERISSIKDRAELSKLIPELSLSAADAYFSVYVDADPANSSQYLLQTYQSGISLGEREYYLDNDEHTVGIRNKYKEHVAKMFELTGFSSEQAQKNTEAVLKIETRLATAAYDNIKLRDPYANYNKISVEELQKLVPSIDWSTYFAAVGLNDVKEL
;
A
#
# COMPACT_ATOMS: atom_id res chain seq x y z
N LEU A 1 -32.07 -3.45 -0.20
CA LEU A 1 -30.79 -2.72 -0.02
C LEU A 1 -29.55 -3.59 -0.25
N ASN A 2 -29.58 -4.92 -0.05
CA ASN A 2 -28.38 -5.78 -0.25
C ASN A 2 -28.46 -6.71 -1.47
N GLN A 3 -29.31 -6.41 -2.47
CA GLN A 3 -29.55 -7.34 -3.59
C GLN A 3 -28.35 -7.48 -4.53
N GLU A 4 -27.53 -6.45 -4.67
CA GLU A 4 -26.43 -6.44 -5.63
C GLU A 4 -25.17 -7.17 -5.12
N GLY A 5 -25.09 -7.43 -3.81
CA GLY A 5 -23.89 -8.04 -3.21
C GLY A 5 -22.63 -7.24 -3.56
N TYR A 6 -21.64 -7.92 -4.15
CA TYR A 6 -20.38 -7.30 -4.61
C TYR A 6 -20.39 -6.92 -6.10
N ALA A 7 -21.54 -6.99 -6.78
CA ALA A 7 -21.64 -6.65 -8.20
C ALA A 7 -21.05 -5.26 -8.57
N PRO A 8 -21.19 -4.20 -7.75
CA PRO A 8 -20.63 -2.89 -8.07
C PRO A 8 -19.10 -2.87 -8.21
N ILE A 9 -18.38 -3.75 -7.51
CA ILE A 9 -16.90 -3.82 -7.54
C ILE A 9 -16.36 -4.99 -8.35
N LYS A 10 -17.25 -5.80 -8.94
CA LYS A 10 -16.87 -7.06 -9.60
C LYS A 10 -15.90 -6.81 -10.77
N ALA A 11 -16.15 -5.79 -11.58
CA ALA A 11 -15.29 -5.44 -12.72
C ALA A 11 -13.87 -5.06 -12.28
N ASP A 12 -13.74 -4.33 -11.16
CA ASP A 12 -12.43 -3.96 -10.61
C ASP A 12 -11.68 -5.19 -10.11
N LEU A 13 -12.36 -6.09 -9.39
CA LEU A 13 -11.77 -7.35 -8.92
C LEU A 13 -11.36 -8.27 -10.08
N GLU A 14 -12.15 -8.33 -11.15
CA GLU A 14 -11.80 -9.08 -12.37
C GLU A 14 -10.58 -8.49 -13.06
N ARG A 15 -10.49 -7.15 -13.16
CA ARG A 15 -9.32 -6.46 -13.68
C ARG A 15 -8.07 -6.78 -12.86
N ILE A 16 -8.14 -6.67 -11.54
CA ILE A 16 -7.00 -6.97 -10.64
C ILE A 16 -6.58 -8.44 -10.75
N SER A 17 -7.54 -9.36 -10.80
CA SER A 17 -7.23 -10.80 -10.91
C SER A 17 -6.65 -11.21 -12.26
N SER A 18 -6.78 -10.35 -13.29
CA SER A 18 -6.20 -10.59 -14.61
C SER A 18 -4.71 -10.27 -14.72
N ILE A 19 -4.11 -9.61 -13.71
CA ILE A 19 -2.69 -9.24 -13.68
C ILE A 19 -1.80 -10.49 -13.64
N LYS A 20 -0.88 -10.62 -14.60
CA LYS A 20 -0.07 -11.83 -14.80
C LYS A 20 1.36 -11.70 -14.31
N ASP A 21 1.86 -10.48 -14.27
CA ASP A 21 3.26 -10.23 -13.97
C ASP A 21 3.49 -8.89 -13.26
N ARG A 22 4.75 -8.64 -12.89
CA ARG A 22 5.16 -7.44 -12.18
C ARG A 22 5.06 -6.18 -13.04
N ALA A 23 5.20 -6.28 -14.35
CA ALA A 23 5.13 -5.12 -15.23
C ALA A 23 3.69 -4.62 -15.35
N GLU A 24 2.72 -5.53 -15.43
CA GLU A 24 1.29 -5.20 -15.33
C GLU A 24 0.94 -4.66 -13.94
N LEU A 25 1.45 -5.26 -12.86
CA LEU A 25 1.25 -4.77 -11.50
C LEU A 25 1.77 -3.33 -11.33
N SER A 26 2.97 -3.01 -11.83
CA SER A 26 3.55 -1.66 -11.74
C SER A 26 2.70 -0.59 -12.42
N LYS A 27 1.87 -0.94 -13.41
CA LYS A 27 0.92 -0.03 -14.05
C LYS A 27 -0.36 0.14 -13.25
N LEU A 28 -0.79 -0.91 -12.53
CA LEU A 28 -1.99 -0.89 -11.72
C LEU A 28 -1.82 -0.10 -10.42
N ILE A 29 -0.67 -0.20 -9.75
CA ILE A 29 -0.42 0.49 -8.47
C ILE A 29 -0.73 2.00 -8.51
N PRO A 30 -0.25 2.80 -9.48
CA PRO A 30 -0.59 4.21 -9.55
C PRO A 30 -2.08 4.47 -9.82
N GLU A 31 -2.79 3.55 -10.50
CA GLU A 31 -4.24 3.69 -10.67
C GLU A 31 -4.99 3.47 -9.35
N LEU A 32 -4.51 2.53 -8.52
CA LEU A 32 -5.08 2.25 -7.20
C LEU A 32 -4.87 3.42 -6.22
N SER A 33 -3.74 4.13 -6.30
CA SER A 33 -3.53 5.31 -5.45
C SER A 33 -4.52 6.44 -5.78
N LEU A 34 -4.95 6.56 -7.04
CA LEU A 34 -6.00 7.52 -7.44
C LEU A 34 -7.40 7.17 -6.90
N SER A 35 -7.65 5.91 -6.54
CA SER A 35 -8.91 5.46 -5.92
C SER A 35 -8.83 5.34 -4.39
N ALA A 36 -7.85 6.01 -3.77
CA ALA A 36 -7.58 6.01 -2.33
C ALA A 36 -7.22 4.62 -1.77
N ALA A 37 -6.66 3.74 -2.61
CA ALA A 37 -6.14 2.44 -2.22
C ALA A 37 -4.61 2.41 -2.36
N ASP A 38 -3.90 2.83 -1.31
CA ASP A 38 -2.43 2.77 -1.26
C ASP A 38 -1.97 1.33 -1.02
N ALA A 39 -1.44 0.67 -2.06
CA ALA A 39 -1.07 -0.74 -1.98
C ALA A 39 0.21 -1.01 -1.17
N TYR A 40 1.27 -0.21 -1.36
CA TYR A 40 2.61 -0.48 -0.79
C TYR A 40 3.24 0.74 -0.11
N PHE A 41 3.00 1.92 -0.64
CA PHE A 41 3.46 3.21 -0.17
C PHE A 41 2.46 4.25 -0.67
N SER A 42 2.37 5.38 0.02
CA SER A 42 1.55 6.50 -0.44
C SER A 42 2.40 7.48 -1.22
N VAL A 43 1.76 8.19 -2.15
CA VAL A 43 2.32 9.34 -2.87
C VAL A 43 1.33 10.48 -2.73
N TYR A 44 1.78 11.61 -2.20
CA TYR A 44 0.91 12.77 -1.93
C TYR A 44 1.68 14.07 -2.06
N VAL A 45 0.96 15.19 -2.17
CA VAL A 45 1.56 16.52 -2.23
C VAL A 45 1.18 17.28 -0.96
N ASP A 46 2.19 17.78 -0.26
CA ASP A 46 2.02 18.63 0.93
C ASP A 46 3.12 19.69 0.97
N ALA A 47 3.05 20.63 1.93
CA ALA A 47 4.07 21.65 2.12
C ALA A 47 5.46 21.01 2.34
N ASP A 48 6.49 21.58 1.72
CA ASP A 48 7.88 21.16 1.97
C ASP A 48 8.22 21.40 3.46
N PRO A 49 8.55 20.36 4.24
CA PRO A 49 8.85 20.52 5.67
C PRO A 49 10.01 21.50 5.97
N ALA A 50 10.93 21.71 5.03
CA ALA A 50 12.03 22.67 5.15
C ALA A 50 11.69 24.05 4.55
N ASN A 51 10.65 24.15 3.72
CA ASN A 51 10.19 25.41 3.13
C ASN A 51 8.66 25.42 2.92
N SER A 52 7.91 25.76 3.96
CA SER A 52 6.44 25.74 3.95
C SER A 52 5.76 26.68 2.95
N SER A 53 6.51 27.51 2.23
CA SER A 53 5.99 28.33 1.12
C SER A 53 5.88 27.58 -0.21
N GLN A 54 6.39 26.34 -0.28
CA GLN A 54 6.39 25.50 -1.47
C GLN A 54 5.67 24.18 -1.17
N TYR A 55 5.10 23.58 -2.21
CA TYR A 55 4.61 22.20 -2.17
C TYR A 55 5.70 21.26 -2.69
N LEU A 56 5.76 20.07 -2.11
CA LEU A 56 6.68 19.00 -2.48
C LEU A 56 5.88 17.70 -2.66
N LEU A 57 6.21 16.92 -3.68
CA LEU A 57 5.74 15.55 -3.77
C LEU A 57 6.41 14.74 -2.67
N GLN A 58 5.67 13.92 -1.96
CA GLN A 58 6.20 13.14 -0.84
C GLN A 58 5.75 11.68 -0.97
N THR A 59 6.58 10.78 -0.44
CA THR A 59 6.24 9.36 -0.31
C THR A 59 6.29 8.96 1.16
N TYR A 60 5.41 8.06 1.57
CA TYR A 60 5.38 7.58 2.96
C TYR A 60 5.05 6.09 3.06
N GLN A 61 5.45 5.47 4.17
CA GLN A 61 5.16 4.06 4.43
C GLN A 61 3.64 3.83 4.47
N SER A 62 3.17 2.80 3.78
CA SER A 62 1.76 2.41 3.71
C SER A 62 1.62 0.91 3.46
N GLY A 63 0.43 0.46 3.06
CA GLY A 63 0.18 -0.93 2.63
C GLY A 63 0.00 -1.94 3.77
N ILE A 64 -0.19 -1.49 5.01
CA ILE A 64 -0.59 -2.34 6.13
C ILE A 64 -1.99 -1.96 6.64
N SER A 65 -2.80 -2.96 6.96
CA SER A 65 -4.22 -2.78 7.29
C SER A 65 -4.50 -2.70 8.80
N LEU A 66 -3.60 -3.21 9.65
CA LEU A 66 -3.75 -3.16 11.12
C LEU A 66 -3.27 -1.83 11.74
N GLY A 67 -2.87 -0.86 10.91
CA GLY A 67 -2.44 0.47 11.33
C GLY A 67 -0.98 0.53 11.81
N GLU A 68 -0.63 -0.25 12.82
CA GLU A 68 0.74 -0.26 13.39
C GLU A 68 1.49 -1.54 13.03
N ARG A 69 2.81 -1.43 12.88
CA ARG A 69 3.66 -2.57 12.50
C ARG A 69 3.68 -3.64 13.60
N GLU A 70 3.56 -3.23 14.86
CA GLU A 70 3.61 -4.08 16.04
C GLU A 70 2.49 -5.14 15.99
N TYR A 71 1.31 -4.81 15.45
CA TYR A 71 0.23 -5.78 15.26
C TYR A 71 0.61 -6.97 14.36
N TYR A 72 1.63 -6.83 13.52
CA TYR A 72 2.17 -7.89 12.68
C TYR A 72 3.38 -8.60 13.29
N LEU A 73 4.11 -7.95 14.20
CA LEU A 73 5.42 -8.42 14.67
C LEU A 73 5.40 -8.96 16.10
N ASP A 74 4.59 -8.37 16.98
CA ASP A 74 4.50 -8.78 18.37
C ASP A 74 3.75 -10.10 18.52
N ASN A 75 4.10 -10.86 19.56
CA ASN A 75 3.59 -12.21 19.79
C ASN A 75 2.94 -12.38 21.16
N ASP A 76 2.59 -11.27 21.83
CA ASP A 76 1.75 -11.32 23.01
C ASP A 76 0.32 -11.77 22.65
N GLU A 77 -0.39 -12.29 23.64
CA GLU A 77 -1.72 -12.89 23.45
C GLU A 77 -2.73 -11.94 22.82
N HIS A 78 -2.70 -10.66 23.22
CA HIS A 78 -3.63 -9.65 22.71
C HIS A 78 -3.37 -9.37 21.22
N THR A 79 -2.11 -9.14 20.85
CA THR A 79 -1.73 -8.90 19.45
C THR A 79 -1.99 -10.10 18.55
N VAL A 80 -1.68 -11.31 19.02
CA VAL A 80 -2.01 -12.55 18.29
C VAL A 80 -3.52 -12.70 18.11
N GLY A 81 -4.31 -12.36 19.13
CA GLY A 81 -5.77 -12.34 19.07
C GLY A 81 -6.31 -11.41 17.98
N ILE A 82 -5.80 -10.17 17.92
CA ILE A 82 -6.16 -9.19 16.87
C ILE A 82 -5.79 -9.70 15.48
N ARG A 83 -4.56 -10.20 15.30
CA ARG A 83 -4.09 -10.72 14.01
C ARG A 83 -4.94 -11.91 13.55
N ASN A 84 -5.41 -12.75 14.47
CA ASN A 84 -6.32 -13.86 14.14
C ASN A 84 -7.70 -13.36 13.72
N LYS A 85 -8.27 -12.36 14.40
CA LYS A 85 -9.53 -11.73 13.97
C LYS A 85 -9.43 -11.03 12.63
N TYR A 86 -8.28 -10.44 12.33
CA TYR A 86 -8.00 -9.89 11.02
C TYR A 86 -7.97 -10.97 9.92
N LYS A 87 -7.31 -12.10 10.15
CA LYS A 87 -7.34 -13.24 9.21
C LYS A 87 -8.77 -13.73 8.95
N GLU A 88 -9.57 -13.88 9.99
CA GLU A 88 -11.00 -14.24 9.87
C GLU A 88 -11.76 -13.22 9.01
N HIS A 89 -11.52 -11.93 9.23
CA HIS A 89 -12.14 -10.86 8.45
C HIS A 89 -11.74 -10.91 6.97
N VAL A 90 -10.44 -10.97 6.67
CA VAL A 90 -9.93 -11.01 5.29
C VAL A 90 -10.46 -12.25 4.53
N ALA A 91 -10.45 -13.42 5.17
CA ALA A 91 -11.01 -14.63 4.58
C ALA A 91 -12.51 -14.44 4.27
N LYS A 92 -13.26 -13.83 5.19
CA LYS A 92 -14.68 -13.56 4.96
C LYS A 92 -14.91 -12.59 3.79
N MET A 93 -14.06 -11.58 3.62
CA MET A 93 -14.16 -10.65 2.49
C MET A 93 -13.91 -11.35 1.14
N PHE A 94 -12.96 -12.28 1.07
CA PHE A 94 -12.78 -13.12 -0.12
C PHE A 94 -13.99 -14.01 -0.39
N GLU A 95 -14.56 -14.66 0.62
CA GLU A 95 -15.77 -15.49 0.43
C GLU A 95 -16.96 -14.65 -0.07
N LEU A 96 -17.15 -13.45 0.49
CA LEU A 96 -18.23 -12.53 0.09
C LEU A 96 -18.07 -12.01 -1.35
N THR A 97 -16.87 -12.11 -1.92
CA THR A 97 -16.56 -11.72 -3.30
C THR A 97 -16.46 -12.90 -4.27
N GLY A 98 -16.92 -14.09 -3.84
CA GLY A 98 -17.13 -15.24 -4.71
C GLY A 98 -15.99 -16.27 -4.73
N PHE A 99 -14.96 -16.11 -3.90
CA PHE A 99 -13.93 -17.13 -3.75
C PHE A 99 -14.43 -18.32 -2.91
N SER A 100 -13.96 -19.53 -3.23
CA SER A 100 -14.20 -20.69 -2.36
C SER A 100 -13.49 -20.51 -1.01
N SER A 101 -13.92 -21.23 0.02
CA SER A 101 -13.28 -21.14 1.35
C SER A 101 -11.78 -21.50 1.29
N GLU A 102 -11.39 -22.47 0.44
CA GLU A 102 -9.98 -22.82 0.20
C GLU A 102 -9.20 -21.67 -0.46
N GLN A 103 -9.77 -21.04 -1.49
CA GLN A 103 -9.15 -19.89 -2.16
C GLN A 103 -9.05 -18.68 -1.22
N ALA A 104 -10.10 -18.42 -0.45
CA ALA A 104 -10.13 -17.36 0.54
C ALA A 104 -9.03 -17.54 1.59
N GLN A 105 -8.84 -18.75 2.12
CA GLN A 105 -7.78 -19.05 3.08
C GLN A 105 -6.39 -18.82 2.47
N LYS A 106 -6.15 -19.34 1.26
CA LYS A 106 -4.88 -19.14 0.55
C LYS A 106 -4.58 -17.65 0.29
N ASN A 107 -5.59 -16.88 -0.11
CA ASN A 107 -5.44 -15.45 -0.37
C ASN A 107 -5.20 -14.68 0.94
N THR A 108 -5.88 -15.02 2.03
CA THR A 108 -5.62 -14.45 3.36
C THR A 108 -4.18 -14.68 3.81
N GLU A 109 -3.64 -15.88 3.62
CA GLU A 109 -2.24 -16.18 3.93
C GLU A 109 -1.27 -15.33 3.09
N ALA A 110 -1.59 -15.12 1.81
CA ALA A 110 -0.82 -14.25 0.94
C ALA A 110 -0.86 -12.78 1.40
N VAL A 111 -2.03 -12.26 1.78
CA VAL A 111 -2.21 -10.91 2.34
C VAL A 111 -1.34 -10.75 3.58
N LEU A 112 -1.48 -11.65 4.57
CA LEU A 112 -0.70 -11.56 5.80
C LEU A 112 0.80 -11.66 5.55
N LYS A 113 1.23 -12.49 4.59
CA LYS A 113 2.65 -12.58 4.22
C LYS A 113 3.17 -11.28 3.61
N ILE A 114 2.38 -10.61 2.77
CA ILE A 114 2.76 -9.33 2.16
C ILE A 114 2.80 -8.23 3.21
N GLU A 115 1.72 -8.05 3.97
CA GLU A 115 1.62 -7.01 4.98
C GLU A 115 2.64 -7.19 6.10
N THR A 116 2.94 -8.42 6.53
CA THR A 116 4.00 -8.66 7.53
C THR A 116 5.38 -8.26 6.99
N ARG A 117 5.66 -8.48 5.70
CA ARG A 117 6.93 -8.02 5.10
C ARG A 117 7.01 -6.49 5.05
N LEU A 118 5.91 -5.81 4.76
CA LEU A 118 5.82 -4.35 4.81
C LEU A 118 6.01 -3.84 6.24
N ALA A 119 5.31 -4.43 7.21
CA ALA A 119 5.45 -4.11 8.63
C ALA A 119 6.89 -4.32 9.15
N THR A 120 7.60 -5.35 8.68
CA THR A 120 9.03 -5.55 9.02
C THR A 120 9.93 -4.45 8.46
N ALA A 121 9.61 -3.89 7.28
CA ALA A 121 10.39 -2.82 6.67
C ALA A 121 10.02 -1.41 7.19
N ALA A 122 8.80 -1.24 7.70
CA ALA A 122 8.28 0.02 8.22
C ALA A 122 9.11 0.57 9.39
N TYR A 123 9.10 1.88 9.59
CA TYR A 123 9.53 2.52 10.83
C TYR A 123 8.45 2.35 11.92
N ASP A 124 8.91 2.23 13.16
CA ASP A 124 8.04 2.33 14.33
C ASP A 124 7.57 3.78 14.56
N ASN A 125 6.52 3.94 15.38
CA ASN A 125 5.93 5.25 15.67
C ASN A 125 6.89 6.24 16.35
N ILE A 126 7.96 5.78 17.01
CA ILE A 126 8.94 6.65 17.64
C ILE A 126 9.81 7.28 16.55
N LYS A 127 10.34 6.46 15.63
CA LYS A 127 11.13 6.93 14.49
C LYS A 127 10.34 7.86 13.58
N LEU A 128 9.06 7.56 13.33
CA LEU A 128 8.20 8.41 12.50
C LEU A 128 7.96 9.82 13.07
N ARG A 129 8.16 10.02 14.38
CA ARG A 129 7.98 11.32 15.03
C ARG A 129 9.20 12.23 14.95
N ASP A 130 10.33 11.75 14.43
CA ASP A 130 11.51 12.60 14.21
C ASP A 130 11.42 13.28 12.82
N PRO A 131 11.04 14.56 12.74
CA PRO A 131 10.86 15.23 11.45
C PRO A 131 12.18 15.35 10.67
N TYR A 132 13.33 15.43 11.35
CA TYR A 132 14.63 15.58 10.69
C TYR A 132 15.08 14.25 10.08
N ALA A 133 14.85 13.14 10.77
CA ALA A 133 15.16 11.82 10.23
C ALA A 133 14.25 11.40 9.06
N ASN A 134 13.02 11.93 9.01
CA ASN A 134 12.05 11.61 7.97
C ASN A 134 12.06 12.60 6.78
N TYR A 135 12.82 13.69 6.84
CA TYR A 135 13.01 14.61 5.71
C TYR A 135 14.22 14.20 4.86
N ASN A 136 13.96 13.51 3.74
CA ASN A 136 14.98 12.95 2.85
C ASN A 136 14.75 13.40 1.41
N LYS A 137 14.91 14.71 1.16
CA LYS A 137 14.68 15.29 -0.16
C LYS A 137 15.73 14.83 -1.17
N ILE A 138 15.28 14.24 -2.27
CA ILE A 138 16.13 13.68 -3.34
C ILE A 138 15.56 14.00 -4.73
N SER A 139 16.40 13.94 -5.75
CA SER A 139 15.93 13.99 -7.14
C SER A 139 15.21 12.70 -7.55
N VAL A 140 14.32 12.78 -8.56
CA VAL A 140 13.69 11.59 -9.15
C VAL A 140 14.74 10.63 -9.73
N GLU A 141 15.86 11.14 -10.24
CA GLU A 141 16.98 10.34 -10.72
C GLU A 141 17.66 9.53 -9.61
N GLU A 142 17.82 10.12 -8.41
CA GLU A 142 18.34 9.44 -7.24
C GLU A 142 17.35 8.41 -6.70
N LEU A 143 16.05 8.73 -6.66
CA LEU A 143 14.99 7.79 -6.28
C LEU A 143 15.00 6.56 -7.20
N GLN A 144 15.15 6.77 -8.51
CA GLN A 144 15.20 5.68 -9.48
C GLN A 144 16.41 4.75 -9.26
N LYS A 145 17.55 5.28 -8.78
CA LYS A 145 18.73 4.49 -8.40
C LYS A 145 18.52 3.75 -7.08
N LEU A 146 17.84 4.39 -6.12
CA LEU A 146 17.56 3.83 -4.80
C LEU A 146 16.55 2.68 -4.86
N VAL A 147 15.49 2.84 -5.66
CA VAL A 147 14.41 1.85 -5.84
C VAL A 147 14.24 1.54 -7.33
N PRO A 148 15.14 0.76 -7.94
CA PRO A 148 15.14 0.50 -9.38
C PRO A 148 14.03 -0.45 -9.85
N SER A 149 13.32 -1.10 -8.92
CA SER A 149 12.21 -2.01 -9.23
C SER A 149 10.92 -1.29 -9.64
N ILE A 150 10.83 0.00 -9.37
CA ILE A 150 9.69 0.85 -9.74
C ILE A 150 10.16 1.79 -10.84
N ASP A 151 9.41 1.87 -11.93
CA ASP A 151 9.59 2.92 -12.93
C ASP A 151 8.85 4.17 -12.42
N TRP A 152 9.59 5.05 -11.74
CA TRP A 152 9.01 6.21 -11.08
C TRP A 152 8.49 7.25 -12.08
N SER A 153 9.13 7.35 -13.26
CA SER A 153 8.66 8.23 -14.32
C SER A 153 7.28 7.79 -14.83
N THR A 154 7.13 6.49 -15.14
CA THR A 154 5.84 5.92 -15.53
C THR A 154 4.81 6.03 -14.40
N TYR A 155 5.22 5.79 -13.14
CA TYR A 155 4.33 5.92 -11.98
C TYR A 155 3.79 7.35 -11.85
N PHE A 156 4.66 8.35 -11.83
CA PHE A 156 4.28 9.76 -11.65
C PHE A 156 3.43 10.26 -12.83
N ALA A 157 3.78 9.91 -14.07
CA ALA A 157 2.97 10.22 -15.23
C ALA A 157 1.55 9.62 -15.12
N ALA A 158 1.42 8.38 -14.63
CA ALA A 158 0.13 7.71 -14.46
C ALA A 158 -0.77 8.39 -13.42
N VAL A 159 -0.20 9.04 -12.40
CA VAL A 159 -0.95 9.86 -11.42
C VAL A 159 -1.05 11.35 -11.81
N GLY A 160 -0.66 11.71 -13.05
CA GLY A 160 -0.78 13.07 -13.58
C GLY A 160 0.35 14.04 -13.22
N LEU A 161 1.47 13.52 -12.71
CA LEU A 161 2.63 14.28 -12.26
C LEU A 161 3.80 14.17 -13.26
N ASN A 162 3.76 14.96 -14.33
CA ASN A 162 4.69 14.81 -15.46
C ASN A 162 6.05 15.54 -15.30
N ASP A 163 6.13 16.53 -14.40
CA ASP A 163 7.29 17.43 -14.28
C ASP A 163 7.95 17.39 -12.88
N VAL A 164 7.85 16.25 -12.19
CA VAL A 164 8.46 16.05 -10.87
C VAL A 164 9.98 15.99 -11.02
N LYS A 165 10.68 16.91 -10.36
CA LYS A 165 12.15 16.95 -10.35
C LYS A 165 12.73 16.36 -9.06
N GLU A 166 12.04 16.59 -7.97
CA GLU A 166 12.45 16.26 -6.61
C GLU A 166 11.23 15.91 -5.76
N LEU A 167 11.48 15.13 -4.72
CA LEU A 167 10.52 14.68 -3.72
C LEU A 167 11.23 14.56 -2.36
#